data_AF-A0A8T6SCG5-F1
#
_entry.id   AF-A0A8T6SCG5-F1
#
_cell.length_a   1.000
_cell.length_b   1.000
_cell.length_c   1.000
_cell.angle_alpha   90.00
_cell.angle_beta   90.00
_cell.angle_gamma   90.00
#
_symmetry.space_group_name_H-M   'P 1'
#
loop_
_entity.id
_entity.type
_entity.pdbx_description
1 polymer ?
#
loop_
_entity_poly.entity_id
_entity_poly.type
_entity_poly.pdbx_seq_one_letter_code
_entity_poly.pdbx_strand_id
1 'polypeptide(L)'
;NTPHSTTENSVRFFYEELERFRKWITQNFETEITKEKLRYAIEIFNENRRLLKQVYNLRRCHPPLISGSETLEIVLSSMMVPKDEHNRLLHGLLAEIENRKVPEKECVRLLVSGSAMGSSKLLRLVEGVRGCVVADDICTG
;
A
#
# COMPACT_ATOMS: atom_id res chain seq x y z
N ASN A 1 -4.11 -20.49 8.95
CA ASN A 1 -4.78 -19.80 10.06
C ASN A 1 -3.97 -18.59 10.51
N THR A 2 -4.60 -17.45 10.78
CA THR A 2 -3.94 -16.26 11.37
C THR A 2 -4.34 -16.12 12.84
N PRO A 3 -3.40 -15.97 13.78
CA PRO A 3 -3.75 -15.83 15.20
C PRO A 3 -4.44 -14.50 15.51
N HIS A 4 -5.25 -14.49 16.57
CA HIS A 4 -5.96 -13.29 17.06
C HIS A 4 -5.32 -12.66 18.30
N SER A 5 -4.09 -13.08 18.65
CA SER A 5 -3.33 -12.51 19.77
C SER A 5 -1.82 -12.49 19.46
N THR A 6 -1.06 -11.70 20.21
CA THR A 6 0.38 -11.45 19.98
C THR A 6 1.27 -12.16 21.00
N THR A 7 0.77 -13.19 21.68
CA THR A 7 1.56 -13.98 22.65
C THR A 7 2.68 -14.76 21.94
N GLU A 8 3.73 -15.14 22.68
CA GLU A 8 4.81 -15.99 22.13
C GLU A 8 4.28 -17.29 21.50
N ASN A 9 3.28 -17.91 22.13
CA ASN A 9 2.63 -19.10 21.59
C ASN A 9 1.94 -18.82 20.24
N SER A 10 1.28 -17.67 20.12
CA SER A 10 0.62 -17.23 18.88
C SER A 10 1.62 -16.96 17.76
N VAL A 11 2.76 -16.33 18.09
CA VAL A 11 3.86 -16.09 17.14
C VAL A 11 4.46 -17.41 16.67
N ARG A 12 4.72 -18.35 17.59
CA ARG A 12 5.22 -19.69 17.26
C ARG A 12 4.24 -20.44 16.35
N PHE A 13 2.95 -20.42 16.69
CA PHE A 13 1.90 -21.02 15.87
C PHE A 13 1.89 -20.43 14.45
N PHE A 14 1.96 -19.10 14.31
CA PHE A 14 1.95 -18.46 13.00
C PHE A 14 3.20 -18.81 12.18
N TYR A 15 4.37 -18.90 12.81
CA TYR A 15 5.59 -19.37 12.15
C TYR A 15 5.43 -20.79 11.59
N GLU A 16 4.83 -21.71 12.36
CA GLU A 16 4.56 -23.07 11.89
C GLU A 16 3.60 -23.10 10.69
N GLU A 17 2.57 -22.24 10.70
CA GLU A 17 1.64 -22.09 9.57
C GLU A 17 2.35 -21.55 8.31
N LEU A 18 3.28 -20.60 8.47
CA LEU A 18 4.10 -20.10 7.36
C LEU A 18 5.03 -21.18 6.80
N GLU A 19 5.63 -22.02 7.65
CA GLU A 19 6.45 -23.16 7.19
C GLU A 19 5.62 -24.22 6.46
N ARG A 20 4.39 -24.50 6.93
CA ARG A 20 3.45 -25.38 6.21
C ARG A 20 3.13 -24.82 4.83
N PHE A 21 2.85 -23.52 4.74
CA PHE A 21 2.57 -22.85 3.47
C PHE A 21 3.79 -22.86 2.53
N ARG A 22 4.99 -22.58 3.06
CA ARG A 22 6.24 -22.65 2.30
C ARG A 22 6.44 -24.04 1.69
N LYS A 23 6.29 -25.11 2.50
CA LYS A 23 6.38 -26.50 2.02
C LYS A 23 5.38 -26.78 0.90
N TRP A 24 4.12 -26.38 1.10
CA TRP A 24 3.07 -26.56 0.10
C TRP A 24 3.44 -25.87 -1.23
N ILE A 25 3.92 -24.61 -1.21
CA ILE A 25 4.37 -23.93 -2.43
C ILE A 25 5.51 -24.70 -3.11
N THR A 26 6.56 -25.05 -2.35
CA THR A 26 7.74 -25.70 -2.92
C THR A 26 7.42 -27.05 -3.56
N GLN A 27 6.46 -27.79 -2.99
CA GLN A 27 6.02 -29.09 -3.51
C GLN A 27 5.12 -28.96 -4.74
N ASN A 28 4.15 -28.04 -4.74
CA ASN A 28 3.18 -27.92 -5.82
C ASN A 28 3.72 -27.19 -7.06
N PHE A 29 4.71 -26.31 -6.88
CA PHE A 29 5.30 -25.53 -7.97
C PHE A 29 6.73 -25.98 -8.31
N GLU A 30 7.20 -27.10 -7.75
CA GLU A 30 8.54 -27.68 -7.96
C GLU A 30 9.66 -26.62 -7.89
N THR A 31 9.55 -25.74 -6.89
CA THR A 31 10.42 -24.57 -6.74
C THR A 31 11.08 -24.54 -5.38
N GLU A 32 12.21 -23.83 -5.29
CA GLU A 32 12.94 -23.65 -4.05
C GLU A 32 12.88 -22.20 -3.57
N ILE A 33 12.43 -22.03 -2.32
CA ILE A 33 12.47 -20.76 -1.58
C ILE A 33 13.70 -20.78 -0.68
N THR A 34 14.83 -20.28 -1.19
CA THR A 34 16.08 -20.14 -0.41
C THR A 34 16.00 -18.91 0.51
N LYS A 35 16.89 -18.87 1.51
CA LYS A 35 16.99 -17.72 2.42
C LYS A 35 17.33 -16.43 1.67
N GLU A 36 18.16 -16.53 0.64
CA GLU A 36 18.61 -15.41 -0.18
C GLU A 36 17.47 -14.85 -1.02
N LYS A 37 16.68 -15.71 -1.68
CA LYS A 37 15.48 -15.30 -2.42
C LYS A 37 14.44 -14.67 -1.50
N LEU A 38 14.24 -15.23 -0.31
CA LEU A 38 13.31 -14.68 0.67
C LEU A 38 13.76 -13.30 1.17
N ARG A 39 15.05 -13.14 1.49
CA ARG A 39 15.62 -11.84 1.91
C ARG A 39 15.44 -10.79 0.82
N TYR A 40 15.76 -11.15 -0.43
CA TYR A 40 15.59 -10.26 -1.57
C TYR A 40 14.12 -9.83 -1.76
N ALA A 41 13.17 -10.76 -1.65
CA ALA A 41 11.74 -10.42 -1.71
C ALA A 41 11.32 -9.48 -0.56
N ILE A 42 11.82 -9.70 0.66
CA ILE A 42 11.55 -8.81 1.81
C ILE A 42 12.05 -7.39 1.52
N GLU A 43 13.24 -7.24 0.95
CA GLU A 43 13.82 -5.93 0.58
C GLU A 43 12.94 -5.19 -0.43
N ILE A 44 12.51 -5.88 -1.51
CA ILE A 44 11.61 -5.30 -2.51
C ILE A 44 10.29 -4.81 -1.89
N PHE A 45 9.67 -5.65 -1.06
CA PHE A 45 8.39 -5.30 -0.42
C PHE A 45 8.54 -4.18 0.61
N ASN A 46 9.65 -4.14 1.35
CA ASN A 46 9.93 -3.04 2.30
C ASN A 46 10.15 -1.72 1.57
N GLU A 47 10.87 -1.74 0.45
CA GLU A 47 11.02 -0.56 -0.40
C GLU A 47 9.66 -0.08 -0.93
N ASN A 48 8.79 -1.00 -1.35
CA ASN A 48 7.45 -0.63 -1.78
C ASN A 48 6.64 0.08 -0.69
N ARG A 49 6.66 -0.47 0.53
CA ARG A 49 5.99 0.15 1.70
C ARG A 49 6.58 1.53 2.01
N ARG A 50 7.91 1.69 1.89
CA ARG A 50 8.59 2.97 2.09
C ARG A 50 8.14 4.02 1.08
N LEU A 51 8.08 3.67 -0.21
CA LEU A 51 7.65 4.54 -1.29
C LEU A 51 6.16 4.90 -1.19
N LEU A 52 5.28 3.92 -0.92
CA LEU A 52 3.86 4.19 -0.67
C LEU A 52 3.67 5.14 0.53
N LYS A 53 4.44 4.97 1.61
CA LYS A 53 4.41 5.91 2.73
C LYS A 53 4.81 7.34 2.31
N GLN A 54 5.73 7.50 1.36
CA GLN A 54 6.05 8.80 0.78
C GLN A 54 4.85 9.38 0.01
N VAL A 55 4.16 8.56 -0.79
CA VAL A 55 2.91 8.98 -1.47
C VAL A 55 1.86 9.44 -0.45
N TYR A 56 1.65 8.69 0.64
CA TYR A 56 0.73 9.11 1.70
C TYR A 56 1.12 10.45 2.34
N ASN A 57 2.42 10.72 2.52
CA ASN A 57 2.90 11.97 3.10
C ASN A 57 2.59 13.20 2.24
N LEU A 58 2.42 13.05 0.92
CA LEU A 58 2.07 14.15 0.01
C LEU A 58 0.70 14.78 0.32
N ARG A 59 -0.17 14.04 1.02
CA ARG A 59 -1.49 14.52 1.47
C ARG A 59 -1.44 15.31 2.79
N ARG A 60 -0.27 15.41 3.43
CA ARG A 60 -0.09 16.17 4.69
C ARG A 60 -0.08 17.67 4.48
N CYS A 61 0.39 18.15 3.34
CA CYS A 61 0.36 19.56 2.99
C CYS A 61 -1.09 20.09 2.93
N HIS A 62 -1.24 21.40 3.15
CA HIS A 62 -2.52 22.08 3.01
C HIS A 62 -2.37 23.21 1.99
N PRO A 63 -2.96 23.10 0.79
CA PRO A 63 -3.74 21.97 0.27
C PRO A 63 -2.89 20.73 -0.11
N PRO A 64 -3.48 19.52 -0.17
CA PRO A 64 -2.75 18.28 -0.47
C PRO A 64 -2.22 18.27 -1.91
N LEU A 65 -1.02 17.71 -2.13
CA LEU A 65 -0.36 17.66 -3.44
C LEU A 65 -0.94 16.60 -4.38
N ILE A 66 -1.59 15.58 -3.80
CA ILE A 66 -2.22 14.46 -4.51
C ILE A 66 -3.60 14.22 -3.88
N SER A 67 -4.57 13.85 -4.68
CA SER A 67 -5.90 13.52 -4.17
C SER A 67 -5.90 12.17 -3.45
N GLY A 68 -6.91 11.94 -2.61
CA GLY A 68 -7.16 10.62 -2.04
C GLY A 68 -7.55 9.61 -3.10
N SER A 69 -8.29 10.02 -4.14
CA SER A 69 -8.64 9.14 -5.27
C SER A 69 -7.41 8.67 -6.07
N GLU A 70 -6.46 9.56 -6.36
CA GLU A 70 -5.16 9.22 -6.98
C GLU A 70 -4.37 8.28 -6.06
N THR A 71 -4.34 8.56 -4.75
CA THR A 71 -3.62 7.71 -3.78
C THR A 71 -4.19 6.30 -3.73
N LEU A 72 -5.52 6.14 -3.71
CA LEU A 72 -6.16 4.83 -3.73
C LEU A 72 -5.82 4.07 -5.03
N GLU A 73 -5.83 4.74 -6.19
CA GLU A 73 -5.47 4.11 -7.46
C GLU A 73 -4.02 3.60 -7.46
N ILE A 74 -3.09 4.35 -6.86
CA ILE A 74 -1.69 3.93 -6.69
C ILE A 74 -1.57 2.71 -5.76
N VAL A 75 -2.34 2.67 -4.67
CA VAL A 75 -2.33 1.51 -3.77
C VAL A 75 -2.91 0.28 -4.47
N LEU A 76 -4.01 0.43 -5.21
CA LEU A 76 -4.62 -0.65 -5.97
C LEU A 76 -3.67 -1.17 -7.07
N SER A 77 -2.93 -0.29 -7.77
CA SER A 77 -1.95 -0.73 -8.75
C SER A 77 -0.83 -1.57 -8.12
N SER A 78 -0.39 -1.25 -6.89
CA SER A 78 0.58 -2.09 -6.17
C SER A 78 0.10 -3.54 -6.09
N MET A 79 -1.20 -3.79 -5.91
CA MET A 79 -1.75 -5.13 -5.76
C MET A 79 -1.78 -5.94 -7.06
N MET A 80 -1.65 -5.28 -8.22
CA MET A 80 -1.82 -5.90 -9.54
C MET A 80 -0.52 -6.17 -10.28
N VAL A 81 0.58 -5.50 -9.92
CA VAL A 81 1.87 -5.61 -10.61
C VAL A 81 2.98 -6.15 -9.70
N PRO A 82 4.06 -6.73 -10.27
CA PRO A 82 5.26 -7.06 -9.52
C PRO A 82 5.78 -5.85 -8.73
N LYS A 83 6.25 -6.10 -7.50
CA LYS A 83 6.60 -5.02 -6.56
C LYS A 83 7.83 -4.23 -6.98
N ASP A 84 8.79 -4.88 -7.63
CA ASP A 84 9.96 -4.25 -8.24
C ASP A 84 9.57 -3.31 -9.39
N GLU A 85 8.64 -3.73 -10.25
CA GLU A 85 8.08 -2.86 -11.29
C GLU A 85 7.31 -1.69 -10.68
N HIS A 86 6.48 -1.94 -9.66
CA HIS A 86 5.75 -0.88 -8.97
C HIS A 86 6.69 0.11 -8.28
N ASN A 87 7.79 -0.35 -7.68
CA ASN A 87 8.81 0.52 -7.10
C ASN A 87 9.42 1.46 -8.14
N ARG A 88 9.74 0.95 -9.33
CA ARG A 88 10.24 1.76 -10.46
C ARG A 88 9.23 2.85 -10.86
N LEU A 89 7.95 2.50 -10.96
CA LEU A 89 6.88 3.46 -11.27
C LEU A 89 6.70 4.50 -10.17
N LEU A 90 6.74 4.10 -8.90
CA LEU A 90 6.65 4.99 -7.75
C LEU A 90 7.81 5.99 -7.69
N HIS A 91 9.05 5.56 -8.01
CA HIS A 91 10.17 6.49 -8.11
C HIS A 91 9.96 7.56 -9.17
N GLY A 92 9.48 7.19 -10.35
CA GLY A 92 9.15 8.14 -11.41
C GLY A 92 8.05 9.11 -10.97
N LEU A 93 6.96 8.59 -10.42
CA LEU A 93 5.85 9.39 -9.90
C LEU A 93 6.32 10.40 -8.84
N LEU A 94 7.11 9.96 -7.87
CA LEU A 94 7.60 10.84 -6.80
C LEU A 94 8.51 11.95 -7.34
N ALA A 95 9.35 11.66 -8.33
CA ALA A 95 10.17 12.68 -9.00
C ALA A 95 9.33 13.69 -9.80
N GLU A 96 8.25 13.25 -10.44
CA GLU A 96 7.32 14.14 -11.15
C GLU A 96 6.55 15.05 -10.19
N ILE A 97 6.14 14.52 -9.02
CA ILE A 97 5.35 15.26 -8.03
C ILE A 97 6.12 16.43 -7.42
N GLU A 98 7.45 16.35 -7.29
CA GLU A 98 8.29 17.47 -6.81
C GLU A 98 8.09 18.76 -7.62
N ASN A 99 7.70 18.63 -8.90
CA ASN A 99 7.47 19.74 -9.81
C ASN A 99 5.99 20.13 -9.95
N ARG A 100 5.08 19.44 -9.25
CA ARG A 100 3.64 19.70 -9.33
C ARG A 100 3.31 21.00 -8.60
N LYS A 101 2.53 21.86 -9.24
CA LYS A 101 2.00 23.07 -8.60
C LYS A 101 1.06 22.67 -7.46
N VAL A 102 1.27 23.25 -6.28
CA VAL A 102 0.36 23.12 -5.15
C VAL A 102 -1.02 23.64 -5.59
N PRO A 103 -2.11 22.91 -5.35
CA PRO A 103 -3.45 23.41 -5.67
C PRO A 103 -3.70 24.76 -4.98
N GLU A 104 -4.51 25.62 -5.57
CA GLU A 104 -4.84 26.93 -4.96
C GLU A 104 -6.06 26.86 -4.03
N LYS A 105 -6.81 25.74 -4.07
CA LYS A 105 -8.15 25.65 -3.48
C LYS A 105 -8.14 24.91 -2.14
N GLU A 106 -8.60 25.59 -1.10
CA GLU A 106 -8.87 24.97 0.19
C GLU A 106 -10.05 23.99 0.13
N CYS A 107 -9.93 22.91 0.88
CA CYS A 107 -10.90 21.82 0.96
C CYS A 107 -11.06 21.29 2.38
N VAL A 108 -12.21 20.69 2.66
CA VAL A 108 -12.49 20.03 3.93
C VAL A 108 -11.72 18.71 3.97
N ARG A 109 -10.79 18.60 4.91
CA ARG A 109 -9.93 17.43 5.07
C ARG A 109 -10.69 16.30 5.76
N LEU A 110 -10.71 15.12 5.14
CA LEU A 110 -11.46 13.96 5.59
C LEU A 110 -10.54 12.76 5.76
N LEU A 111 -10.86 11.93 6.77
CA LEU A 111 -10.38 10.57 6.91
C LEU A 111 -11.50 9.62 6.50
N VAL A 112 -11.18 8.60 5.70
CA VAL A 112 -12.11 7.53 5.33
C VAL A 112 -11.71 6.25 6.04
N SER A 113 -12.55 5.72 6.92
CA SER A 113 -12.33 4.42 7.57
C SER A 113 -13.40 3.44 7.12
N GLY A 114 -13.01 2.18 6.88
CA GLY A 114 -13.93 1.16 6.40
C GLY A 114 -13.24 -0.13 5.96
N SER A 115 -13.93 -0.92 5.13
CA SER A 115 -13.39 -2.16 4.56
C SER A 115 -12.61 -1.89 3.27
N ALA A 116 -12.26 -2.96 2.55
CA ALA A 116 -11.60 -2.88 1.24
C ALA A 116 -12.42 -2.05 0.23
N MET A 117 -11.72 -1.21 -0.54
CA MET A 117 -12.32 -0.39 -1.59
C MET A 117 -11.57 -0.61 -2.91
N GLY A 118 -12.22 -1.29 -3.85
CA GLY A 118 -11.65 -1.57 -5.18
C GLY A 118 -11.85 -0.47 -6.23
N SER A 119 -12.35 0.71 -5.84
CA SER A 119 -12.72 1.77 -6.79
C SER A 119 -12.64 3.15 -6.15
N SER A 120 -11.98 4.09 -6.83
CA SER A 120 -11.85 5.49 -6.39
C SER A 120 -13.09 6.36 -6.61
N LYS A 121 -14.16 5.83 -7.21
CA LYS A 121 -15.37 6.60 -7.57
C LYS A 121 -15.97 7.34 -6.38
N LEU A 122 -16.03 6.71 -5.20
CA LEU A 122 -16.56 7.34 -4.00
C LEU A 122 -15.69 8.54 -3.57
N LEU A 123 -14.36 8.37 -3.57
CA LEU A 123 -13.42 9.42 -3.21
C LEU A 123 -13.52 10.59 -4.20
N ARG A 124 -13.63 10.31 -5.50
CA ARG A 124 -13.84 11.34 -6.53
C ARG A 124 -15.14 12.12 -6.32
N LEU A 125 -16.23 11.47 -5.89
CA LEU A 125 -17.49 12.16 -5.57
C LEU A 125 -17.33 13.12 -4.39
N VAL A 126 -16.69 12.65 -3.31
CA VAL A 126 -16.40 13.47 -2.12
C VAL A 126 -15.49 14.66 -2.49
N GLU A 127 -14.47 14.41 -3.31
CA GLU A 127 -13.52 15.44 -3.75
C GLU A 127 -14.15 16.45 -4.71
N GLY A 128 -15.16 16.03 -5.48
CA GLY A 128 -15.95 16.91 -6.36
C GLY A 128 -16.76 17.97 -5.62
N VAL A 129 -17.08 17.76 -4.33
CA VAL A 129 -17.88 18.68 -3.51
C VAL A 129 -17.06 19.41 -2.43
N ARG A 130 -15.78 19.70 -2.71
CA ARG A 130 -14.80 20.38 -1.82
C ARG A 130 -14.28 19.53 -0.65
N GLY A 131 -14.54 18.22 -0.62
CA GLY A 131 -13.82 17.32 0.27
C GLY A 131 -12.39 17.06 -0.22
N CYS A 132 -11.50 16.64 0.66
CA CYS A 132 -10.19 16.09 0.33
C CYS A 132 -9.93 14.91 1.25
N VAL A 133 -9.76 13.72 0.67
CA VAL A 133 -9.46 12.52 1.47
C VAL A 133 -7.95 12.43 1.71
N VAL A 134 -7.53 12.86 2.90
CA VAL A 134 -6.12 13.04 3.25
C VAL A 134 -5.55 11.90 4.11
N ALA A 135 -6.42 11.03 4.59
CA ALA A 135 -6.08 9.82 5.32
C ALA A 135 -7.14 8.75 5.06
N ASP A 136 -6.73 7.50 5.19
CA ASP A 136 -7.60 6.35 5.03
C ASP A 136 -7.16 5.23 5.98
N ASP A 137 -8.15 4.47 6.44
CA ASP A 137 -8.03 3.29 7.30
C ASP A 137 -8.93 2.21 6.70
N ILE A 138 -8.47 1.63 5.59
CA ILE A 138 -9.18 0.64 4.78
C ILE A 138 -8.24 -0.53 4.50
N CYS A 139 -8.77 -1.73 4.24
CA CYS A 139 -7.94 -2.91 3.98
C CYS A 139 -7.07 -2.79 2.71
N THR A 140 -7.41 -1.85 1.82
CA THR A 140 -6.70 -1.53 0.58
C THR A 140 -6.09 -0.13 0.65
N GLY A 141 -5.47 0.20 1.79
CA GLY A 141 -4.82 1.46 2.10
C GLY A 141 -3.61 1.22 3.00
#